data_AF-A0A1S2VHL1-F1
#
_entry.id   AF-A0A1S2VHL1-F1
#
_cell.length_a   1.000
_cell.length_b   1.000
_cell.length_c   1.000
_cell.angle_alpha   90.00
_cell.angle_beta   90.00
_cell.angle_gamma   90.00
#
_symmetry.space_group_name_H-M   'P 1'
#
loop_
_entity.id
_entity.type
_entity.pdbx_description
1 polymer ?
#
loop_
_entity_poly.entity_id
_entity_poly.type
_entity_poly.pdbx_seq_one_letter_code
_entity_poly.pdbx_strand_id
1 'polypeptide(L)' 'MPAYLMVVDGKVMTMDEVKKNKAIDPNTIERVDVRKNEPALVLAYGPEAANGVVFVTLKKTAVVKKDPGK' A
#
# COMPACT_ATOMS: atom_id res chain seq x y z
N MET A 1 -7.62 -14.40 -9.58
CA MET A 1 -6.34 -13.94 -9.04
C MET A 1 -6.57 -13.61 -7.57
N PRO A 2 -5.81 -14.17 -6.62
CA PRO A 2 -5.96 -13.79 -5.22
C PRO A 2 -5.66 -12.29 -5.08
N ALA A 3 -6.63 -11.54 -4.56
CA ALA A 3 -6.49 -10.12 -4.30
C ALA A 3 -5.66 -9.97 -3.01
N TYR A 4 -4.48 -9.37 -3.14
CA TYR A 4 -3.68 -8.94 -2.00
C TYR A 4 -4.06 -7.52 -1.65
N LEU A 5 -4.21 -7.26 -0.35
CA LEU A 5 -4.45 -5.92 0.18
C LEU A 5 -3.10 -5.19 0.31
N MET A 6 -3.00 -3.99 -0.24
CA MET A 6 -1.83 -3.13 -0.04
C MET A 6 -2.22 -1.96 0.85
N VAL A 7 -1.35 -1.61 1.79
CA VAL A 7 -1.53 -0.46 2.67
C VAL A 7 -0.34 0.46 2.48
N VAL A 8 -0.53 1.58 1.80
CA VAL A 8 0.54 2.54 1.50
C VAL A 8 0.37 3.75 2.40
N ASP A 9 1.33 4.01 3.27
CA ASP A 9 1.28 5.14 4.22
C ASP A 9 -0.03 5.16 5.05
N GLY A 10 -0.53 3.97 5.42
CA GLY A 10 -1.79 3.80 6.15
C GLY A 10 -3.06 3.84 5.28
N LYS A 11 -2.96 4.13 3.97
CA LYS A 11 -4.10 4.01 3.05
C LYS A 11 -4.21 2.61 2.46
N VAL A 12 -5.36 2.00 2.69
CA VAL A 12 -5.73 0.72 2.07
C VAL A 12 -6.01 0.93 0.59
N MET A 13 -5.37 0.15 -0.26
CA MET A 13 -5.51 0.16 -1.70
C MET A 13 -5.56 -1.28 -2.20
N THR A 14 -6.41 -1.53 -3.19
CA THR A 14 -6.42 -2.83 -3.86
C THR A 14 -5.30 -2.91 -4.90
N MET A 15 -4.86 -4.11 -5.25
CA MET A 15 -3.83 -4.30 -6.28
C MET A 15 -4.25 -3.72 -7.65
N ASP A 16 -5.56 -3.64 -7.91
CA ASP A 16 -6.11 -3.01 -9.12
C ASP A 16 -5.92 -1.49 -9.11
N GLU A 17 -6.18 -0.84 -7.97
CA GLU A 17 -5.93 0.60 -7.79
C GLU A 17 -4.46 0.96 -7.83
N VAL A 18 -3.60 0.15 -7.21
CA VAL A 18 -2.14 0.35 -7.26
C VAL A 18 -1.62 0.21 -8.69
N LYS A 19 -2.10 -0.80 -9.44
CA LYS A 19 -1.75 -0.98 -10.86
C LYS A 19 -2.25 0.18 -11.72
N LYS A 20 -3.49 0.63 -11.51
CA LYS A 20 -4.06 1.78 -12.24
C LYS A 20 -3.32 3.08 -11.96
N ASN A 21 -2.97 3.32 -10.70
CA ASN A 21 -2.29 4.54 -10.33
C ASN A 21 -0.81 4.53 -10.71
N LYS A 22 -0.18 3.36 -10.89
CA LYS A 22 1.25 3.24 -11.28
C LYS A 22 2.18 4.16 -10.46
N ALA A 23 1.75 4.51 -9.24
CA ALA A 23 2.12 5.76 -8.56
C ALA A 23 3.11 5.58 -7.42
N ILE A 24 3.47 4.33 -7.10
CA ILE A 24 4.43 4.08 -6.02
C ILE A 24 5.81 4.05 -6.64
N ASP A 25 6.51 5.18 -6.53
CA ASP A 25 7.90 5.27 -6.92
C ASP A 25 8.75 4.41 -5.99
N PRO A 26 9.45 3.36 -6.47
CA PRO A 26 10.22 2.47 -5.61
C PRO A 26 11.36 3.20 -4.87
N ASN A 27 11.83 4.33 -5.43
CA ASN A 27 12.84 5.19 -4.80
C ASN A 27 12.32 5.89 -3.53
N THR A 28 11.01 6.13 -3.45
CA THR A 28 10.36 6.75 -2.31
C THR A 28 9.98 5.75 -1.23
N ILE A 29 10.15 4.45 -1.44
CA ILE A 29 9.80 3.44 -0.44
C ILE A 29 10.88 3.43 0.65
N GLU A 30 10.45 3.59 1.90
CA GLU A 30 11.30 3.45 3.08
C GLU A 30 11.47 1.99 3.41
N ARG A 31 10.34 1.29 3.52
CA ARG A 31 10.28 -0.10 3.93
C ARG A 31 9.00 -0.73 3.42
N VAL A 32 9.07 -2.03 3.13
CA VAL A 32 7.92 -2.87 2.81
C VAL A 32 7.84 -3.96 3.87
N ASP A 33 6.73 -4.03 4.58
CA ASP A 33 6.41 -5.07 5.54
C ASP A 33 5.30 -5.95 5.00
N VAL A 34 5.60 -7.22 4.78
CA VAL A 34 4.64 -8.19 4.27
C VAL A 34 4.13 -9.03 5.43
N ARG A 35 2.87 -8.84 5.79
CA ARG A 35 2.21 -9.56 6.88
C ARG A 35 1.27 -10.61 6.30
N LYS A 36 1.66 -11.88 6.39
CA LYS A 36 0.87 -13.03 5.94
C LYS A 36 0.45 -13.85 7.16
N ASN A 37 -0.73 -14.47 7.13
CA ASN A 37 -1.28 -15.26 8.25
C ASN A 37 -1.47 -14.49 9.56
N GLU A 38 -1.77 -13.19 9.49
CA GLU A 38 -2.14 -12.39 10.67
C GLU A 38 -3.66 -12.26 10.75
N PRO A 39 -4.36 -13.03 11.62
CA PRO A 39 -5.82 -12.99 11.71
C PRO A 39 -6.33 -11.62 12.20
N ALA A 40 -5.52 -10.88 12.96
CA ALA A 40 -5.82 -9.52 13.36
C ALA A 40 -6.04 -8.58 12.17
N LEU A 41 -5.33 -8.80 11.05
CA LEU A 41 -5.50 -8.01 9.84
C LEU A 41 -6.80 -8.34 9.11
N VAL A 42 -7.25 -9.60 9.16
CA VAL A 42 -8.55 -10.00 8.61
C VAL A 42 -9.69 -9.34 9.36
N LEU A 43 -9.54 -9.18 10.68
CA LEU A 43 -10.52 -8.49 11.51
C LEU A 43 -10.57 -6.98 11.22
N ALA A 44 -9.41 -6.36 10.95
CA ALA A 44 -9.30 -4.92 10.70
C ALA A 44 -9.63 -4.51 9.25
N TYR A 45 -9.24 -5.32 8.26
CA TYR A 45 -9.31 -5.00 6.83
C TYR A 45 -10.25 -5.92 6.03
N GLY A 46 -10.81 -6.95 6.65
CA GLY A 46 -11.76 -7.87 6.02
C GLY A 46 -11.11 -9.13 5.40
N PRO A 47 -11.92 -9.97 4.73
CA PRO A 47 -11.48 -11.28 4.20
C PRO A 47 -10.36 -11.16 3.17
N GLU A 48 -10.18 -10.01 2.53
CA GLU A 48 -9.09 -9.77 1.57
C GLU A 48 -7.71 -9.82 2.25
N ALA A 49 -7.63 -9.41 3.52
CA ALA A 49 -6.41 -9.52 4.31
C ALA A 49 -6.05 -10.95 4.71
N ALA A 50 -6.96 -11.93 4.52
CA ALA A 50 -6.68 -13.34 4.81
C ALA A 50 -5.62 -13.92 3.86
N ASN A 51 -5.51 -13.39 2.64
CA ASN A 51 -4.44 -13.73 1.70
C ASN A 51 -3.09 -13.10 2.09
N GLY A 52 -3.11 -12.09 2.95
CA GLY A 52 -1.95 -11.32 3.39
C GLY A 52 -2.05 -9.85 3.00
N VAL A 53 -1.42 -9.00 3.82
CA VAL A 53 -1.38 -7.54 3.64
C VAL A 53 0.06 -7.09 3.44
N VAL A 54 0.25 -6.20 2.48
CA VAL A 54 1.55 -5.58 2.21
C VAL A 54 1.49 -4.14 2.69
N PHE A 55 2.21 -3.83 3.77
CA PHE A 55 2.39 -2.48 4.27
C PHE A 55 3.60 -1.84 3.58
N VAL A 56 3.39 -0.69 2.95
CA VAL A 56 4.42 0.09 2.29
C VAL A 56 4.52 1.41 3.02
N THR A 57 5.66 1.63 3.68
CA THR A 57 5.99 2.92 4.30
C THR A 57 6.86 3.70 3.32
N LEU A 58 6.50 4.95 3.05
CA LEU A 58 7.24 5.84 2.17
C LEU A 58 8.22 6.69 2.99
N LYS A 59 9.40 6.97 2.42
CA LYS A 59 10.41 7.86 3.01
C LYS A 59 9.83 9.26 3.02
N LYS A 60 9.81 9.90 4.19
CA LYS A 60 9.66 11.36 4.31
C LYS A 60 10.94 12.08 3.87
N THR A 61 11.44 11.81 2.67
CA THR A 61 12.41 12.70 2.04
C THR A 61 11.68 13.51 0.97
N ALA A 62 11.88 14.82 1.05
CA ALA A 62 11.13 15.84 0.35
C ALA A 62 11.06 15.63 -1.17
N VAL A 63 10.00 16.20 -1.77
CA VAL A 63 9.59 16.31 -3.20
C VAL A 63 8.83 15.09 -3.72
N VAL A 64 7.50 15.17 -3.90
CA VAL A 64 6.90 15.91 -5.01
C VAL A 64 5.86 16.89 -4.49
N LYS A 65 6.16 18.18 -4.67
CA LYS A 65 5.14 19.23 -4.77
C LYS A 65 4.13 18.73 -5.80
N LYS A 66 2.91 18.45 -5.38
CA LYS A 66 1.77 18.53 -6.28
C LYS A 66 1.77 19.99 -6.72
N ASP A 67 2.35 20.28 -7.87
CA ASP A 67 2.09 21.51 -8.61
C ASP A 67 0.64 21.37 -9.13
N PRO A 68 -0.38 22.02 -8.52
CA PRO A 68 -1.54 22.37 -9.30
C PRO A 68 -1.05 23.42 -10.30
N GLY A 69 -0.91 23.00 -11.56
CA GLY A 69 -0.64 23.89 -12.67
C GLY A 69 -1.55 25.11 -12.58
N LYS A 70 -0.90 26.27 -12.54
CA LYS A 70 -1.51 27.60 -12.55
C LYS A 70 -2.15 27.90 -13.89
#